data_AF-A0A7S2QSL9-F1
#
_entry.id   AF-A0A7S2QSL9-F1
#
_cell.length_a   1.000
_cell.length_b   1.000
_cell.length_c   1.000
_cell.angle_alpha   90.00
_cell.angle_beta   90.00
_cell.angle_gamma   90.00
#
_symmetry.space_group_name_H-M   'P 1'
#
loop_
_entity.id
_entity.type
_entity.pdbx_description
1 polymer ?
#
loop_
_entity_poly.entity_id
_entity_poly.type
_entity_poly.pdbx_seq_one_letter_code
_entity_poly.pdbx_strand_id
1 'polypeptide(L)'
;MNGRVIVAVHIYDVVGTFIHSFIGHHNAVTDLCWSDDSGEILTASVDQTAKVFSMSTNNIGGFREVKHVASFQHTSAVRAAKLYLGKSSANPALIITGADDCFIRVWDRSKGTLLARLQSHTAGVSSIALGEGGKFYSADSSGAIRSWLDR
;
A
#
# COMPACT_ATOMS: atom_id res chain seq x y z
N MET A 1 6.55 25.45 15.19
CA MET A 1 5.10 25.15 15.13
C MET A 1 4.84 24.46 13.80
N ASN A 2 5.04 23.14 13.72
CA ASN A 2 4.83 22.40 12.47
C ASN A 2 3.37 21.93 12.46
N GLY A 3 2.52 22.66 11.74
CA GLY A 3 1.17 22.19 11.46
C GLY A 3 1.25 20.82 10.79
N ARG A 4 0.71 19.79 11.44
CA ARG A 4 0.54 18.48 10.82
C ARG A 4 -0.36 18.69 9.61
N VAL A 5 0.20 18.60 8.41
CA VAL A 5 -0.58 18.61 7.17
C VAL A 5 -1.35 17.31 7.15
N ILE A 6 -2.65 17.39 7.35
CA ILE A 6 -3.52 16.23 7.23
C ILE A 6 -3.86 16.09 5.74
N VAL A 7 -3.62 14.91 5.17
CA VAL A 7 -3.90 14.63 3.77
C VAL A 7 -5.14 13.76 3.66
N ALA A 8 -6.12 14.26 2.93
CA ALA A 8 -7.32 13.51 2.57
C ALA A 8 -7.07 12.70 1.30
N VAL A 9 -7.61 11.48 1.28
CA VAL A 9 -7.79 10.69 0.06
C VAL A 9 -9.21 10.98 -0.44
N HIS A 10 -9.32 11.34 -1.71
CA HIS A 10 -10.59 11.62 -2.37
C HIS A 10 -10.90 10.50 -3.36
N ILE A 11 -12.18 10.10 -3.39
CA ILE A 11 -12.70 9.06 -4.26
C ILE A 11 -13.69 9.72 -5.21
N TYR A 12 -13.48 9.45 -6.49
CA TYR A 12 -14.32 9.93 -7.58
C TYR A 12 -14.83 8.73 -8.39
N ASP A 13 -15.96 8.90 -9.05
CA ASP A 13 -16.38 7.94 -10.08
C ASP A 13 -15.57 8.14 -11.36
N VAL A 14 -15.80 7.28 -12.35
CA VAL A 14 -15.10 7.33 -13.64
C VAL A 14 -15.42 8.58 -14.47
N VAL A 15 -16.48 9.32 -14.13
CA VAL A 15 -16.85 10.59 -14.79
C VAL A 15 -16.37 11.81 -14.01
N GLY A 16 -15.67 11.61 -12.88
CA GLY A 16 -15.11 12.68 -12.06
C GLY A 16 -16.05 13.23 -10.99
N THR A 17 -17.20 12.60 -10.74
CA THR A 17 -18.09 12.99 -9.64
C THR A 17 -17.44 12.62 -8.33
N PHE A 18 -17.35 13.57 -7.40
CA PHE A 18 -16.90 13.31 -6.04
C PHE A 18 -17.86 12.33 -5.34
N ILE A 19 -17.32 11.24 -4.81
CA ILE A 19 -18.10 10.23 -4.08
C ILE A 19 -17.86 10.32 -2.58
N HIS A 20 -16.59 10.35 -2.15
CA HIS A 20 -16.23 10.31 -0.74
C HIS A 20 -14.82 10.83 -0.49
N SER A 21 -14.53 11.23 0.76
CA SER A 21 -13.17 11.51 1.21
C SER A 21 -12.94 11.01 2.61
N PHE A 22 -11.69 10.64 2.89
CA PHE A 22 -11.27 10.25 4.24
C PHE A 22 -9.87 10.74 4.53
N ILE A 23 -9.61 11.04 5.80
CA ILE A 23 -8.29 11.41 6.29
C ILE A 23 -7.53 10.12 6.61
N GLY A 24 -6.44 9.87 5.89
CA GLY A 24 -5.64 8.67 6.10
C GLY A 24 -4.27 8.95 6.72
N HIS A 25 -3.63 10.04 6.30
CA HIS A 25 -2.20 10.26 6.54
C HIS A 25 -1.88 11.69 6.99
N HIS A 26 -0.73 11.86 7.61
CA HIS A 26 -0.22 13.14 8.10
C HIS A 26 0.80 13.79 7.15
N ASN A 27 0.92 13.25 5.94
CA ASN A 27 1.76 13.76 4.88
C ASN A 27 1.31 13.19 3.53
N ALA A 28 1.92 13.65 2.43
CA ALA A 28 1.57 13.26 1.07
C ALA A 28 1.42 11.74 0.92
N VAL A 29 0.31 11.33 0.31
CA VAL A 29 0.08 9.95 -0.13
C VAL A 29 0.85 9.75 -1.43
N THR A 30 1.70 8.75 -1.47
CA THR A 30 2.67 8.50 -2.55
C THR A 30 2.25 7.39 -3.49
N ASP A 31 1.46 6.44 -3.00
CA ASP A 31 0.95 5.30 -3.76
C ASP A 31 -0.38 4.83 -3.17
N LEU A 32 -1.19 4.20 -4.02
CA LEU A 32 -2.48 3.62 -3.65
C LEU A 32 -2.73 2.33 -4.44
N CYS A 33 -3.36 1.36 -3.81
CA CYS A 33 -3.71 0.08 -4.41
C CYS A 33 -5.04 -0.40 -3.84
N TRP A 34 -5.98 -0.71 -4.71
CA TRP A 34 -7.21 -1.39 -4.32
C TRP A 34 -6.97 -2.88 -4.11
N SER A 35 -7.77 -3.51 -3.26
CA SER A 35 -7.94 -4.96 -3.25
C SER A 35 -8.77 -5.42 -4.45
N ASP A 36 -8.57 -6.66 -4.91
CA ASP A 36 -9.28 -7.21 -6.07
C ASP A 36 -10.81 -7.28 -5.87
N ASP A 37 -11.25 -7.46 -4.61
CA ASP A 37 -12.67 -7.43 -4.23
C ASP A 37 -13.24 -6.02 -4.04
N SER A 38 -12.42 -4.97 -4.26
CA SER A 38 -12.76 -3.55 -4.07
C SER A 38 -13.27 -3.20 -2.65
N GLY A 39 -13.05 -4.08 -1.67
CA GLY A 39 -13.45 -3.86 -0.28
C GLY A 39 -12.44 -3.05 0.52
N GLU A 40 -11.21 -2.91 0.03
CA GLU A 40 -10.12 -2.24 0.74
C GLU A 40 -9.25 -1.41 -0.19
N ILE A 41 -8.64 -0.38 0.40
CA ILE A 41 -7.60 0.43 -0.20
C ILE A 41 -6.36 0.44 0.69
N LEU A 42 -5.22 0.09 0.10
CA LEU A 42 -3.90 0.25 0.68
C LEU A 42 -3.31 1.58 0.21
N THR A 43 -2.81 2.38 1.13
CA THR A 43 -2.18 3.68 0.86
C THR A 43 -0.74 3.68 1.40
N ALA A 44 0.16 4.37 0.72
CA ALA A 44 1.53 4.63 1.16
C ALA A 44 1.74 6.13 1.36
N SER A 45 2.59 6.54 2.30
CA SER A 45 2.81 7.96 2.57
C SER A 45 4.23 8.30 3.00
N VAL A 46 4.56 9.58 2.79
CA VAL A 46 5.74 10.26 3.35
C VAL A 46 5.73 10.30 4.88
N ASP A 47 4.57 10.09 5.51
CA ASP A 47 4.46 9.97 6.97
C ASP A 47 5.05 8.67 7.55
N GLN A 48 5.77 7.90 6.71
CA GLN A 48 6.47 6.67 7.04
C GLN A 48 5.53 5.50 7.35
N THR A 49 4.27 5.60 6.94
CA THR A 49 3.30 4.52 7.10
C THR A 49 2.70 4.10 5.77
N ALA A 50 2.42 2.80 5.66
CA ALA A 50 1.38 2.32 4.78
C ALA A 50 0.14 1.97 5.62
N LYS A 51 -1.06 2.21 5.10
CA LYS A 51 -2.31 1.99 5.82
C LYS A 51 -3.33 1.28 4.96
N VAL A 52 -4.13 0.42 5.58
CA VAL A 52 -5.26 -0.25 4.93
C VAL A 52 -6.54 0.35 5.47
N PHE A 53 -7.44 0.70 4.57
CA PHE A 53 -8.78 1.15 4.89
C PHE A 53 -9.80 0.21 4.24
N SER A 54 -10.75 -0.28 5.04
CA SER A 54 -11.90 -1.03 4.54
C SER A 54 -13.01 -0.06 4.19
N MET A 55 -13.66 -0.32 3.07
CA MET A 55 -14.76 0.46 2.56
C MET A 55 -15.99 -0.40 2.42
N SER A 56 -17.07 0.02 3.05
CA SER A 56 -18.38 -0.63 2.92
C SER A 56 -19.26 0.16 1.96
N THR A 57 -19.91 -0.55 1.04
CA THR A 57 -20.98 -0.03 0.22
C THR A 57 -22.33 -0.29 0.90
N ASN A 58 -23.31 0.56 0.62
CA ASN A 58 -24.70 0.32 0.97
C ASN A 58 -25.36 -0.59 -0.08
N ASN A 59 -26.60 -1.02 0.19
CA ASN A 59 -27.35 -1.94 -0.68
C ASN A 59 -27.69 -1.37 -2.08
N ILE A 60 -27.43 -0.08 -2.31
CA ILE A 60 -27.64 0.60 -3.60
C ILE A 60 -26.31 0.98 -4.27
N GLY A 61 -25.17 0.43 -3.81
CA GLY A 61 -23.84 0.62 -4.40
C GLY A 61 -23.13 1.93 -4.02
N GLY A 62 -23.74 2.77 -3.17
CA GLY A 62 -23.11 3.99 -2.65
C GLY A 62 -22.18 3.70 -1.47
N PHE A 63 -21.10 4.47 -1.32
CA PHE A 63 -20.19 4.32 -0.18
C PHE A 63 -20.88 4.73 1.13
N ARG A 64 -20.68 3.91 2.17
CA ARG A 64 -21.29 4.12 3.49
C ARG A 64 -20.28 4.57 4.52
N GLU A 65 -19.15 3.87 4.61
CA GLU A 65 -18.18 4.09 5.68
C GLU A 65 -16.79 3.63 5.26
N VAL A 66 -15.77 4.42 5.64
CA VAL A 66 -14.35 4.08 5.52
C VAL A 66 -13.79 3.85 6.91
N LYS A 67 -13.19 2.68 7.14
CA LYS A 67 -12.57 2.30 8.41
C LYS A 67 -11.10 2.05 8.23
N HIS A 68 -10.28 2.65 9.09
CA HIS A 68 -8.88 2.28 9.21
C HIS A 68 -8.77 0.87 9.81
N VAL A 69 -8.07 -0.04 9.11
CA VAL A 69 -7.95 -1.46 9.49
C VAL A 69 -6.56 -1.79 10.02
N ALA A 70 -5.51 -1.32 9.35
CA ALA A 70 -4.13 -1.65 9.71
C ALA A 70 -3.15 -0.53 9.35
N SER A 71 -2.04 -0.44 10.08
CA SER A 71 -0.90 0.43 9.75
C SER A 71 0.39 -0.36 9.78
N PHE A 72 1.27 -0.08 8.82
CA PHE A 72 2.57 -0.70 8.65
C PHE A 72 3.63 0.39 8.76
N GLN A 73 4.45 0.33 9.82
CA GLN A 73 5.41 1.38 10.14
C GLN A 73 6.76 1.16 9.43
N HIS A 74 7.31 2.23 8.89
CA HIS A 74 8.63 2.28 8.29
C HIS A 74 9.55 3.28 9.01
N THR A 75 10.84 3.22 8.68
CA THR A 75 11.86 4.15 9.21
C THR A 75 12.09 5.36 8.30
N SER A 76 11.46 5.38 7.13
CA SER A 76 11.49 6.49 6.17
C SER A 76 10.22 6.50 5.32
N ALA A 77 10.07 7.49 4.45
CA ALA A 77 8.91 7.68 3.60
C ALA A 77 8.63 6.41 2.78
N VAL A 78 7.37 5.97 2.77
CA VAL A 78 6.92 4.86 1.94
C VAL A 78 6.58 5.42 0.57
N ARG A 79 7.08 4.79 -0.48
CA ARG A 79 6.91 5.25 -1.87
C ARG A 79 6.10 4.29 -2.72
N ALA A 80 6.07 3.02 -2.34
CA ALA A 80 5.34 2.00 -3.07
C ALA A 80 4.66 1.04 -2.08
N ALA A 81 3.44 0.64 -2.39
CA ALA A 81 2.69 -0.36 -1.64
C ALA A 81 1.77 -1.16 -2.57
N LYS A 82 1.79 -2.48 -2.45
CA LYS A 82 0.98 -3.40 -3.26
C LYS A 82 0.37 -4.51 -2.40
N LEU A 83 -0.91 -4.79 -2.66
CA LEU A 83 -1.64 -5.91 -2.09
C LEU A 83 -1.40 -7.14 -2.98
N TYR A 84 -0.71 -8.13 -2.45
CA TYR A 84 -0.51 -9.41 -3.12
C TYR A 84 -1.46 -10.45 -2.51
N LEU A 85 -2.52 -10.78 -3.25
CA LEU A 85 -3.39 -11.90 -2.89
C LEU A 85 -2.75 -13.18 -3.42
N GLY A 86 -2.46 -14.13 -2.54
CA GLY A 86 -1.96 -15.43 -2.94
C GLY A 86 -2.92 -16.09 -3.93
N LYS A 87 -2.39 -16.81 -4.94
CA LYS A 87 -3.21 -17.48 -5.98
C LYS A 87 -4.17 -18.56 -5.45
N SER A 88 -4.06 -18.95 -4.17
CA SER A 88 -4.89 -19.98 -3.54
C SER A 88 -5.08 -19.64 -2.07
N SER A 89 -6.17 -20.13 -1.46
CA SER A 89 -6.51 -19.94 -0.03
C SER A 89 -5.44 -20.47 0.93
N ALA A 90 -4.45 -21.20 0.43
CA ALA A 90 -3.31 -21.72 1.19
C ALA A 90 -2.18 -20.69 1.39
N ASN A 91 -2.11 -19.63 0.57
CA ASN A 91 -1.07 -18.60 0.71
C ASN A 91 -1.65 -17.37 1.42
N PRO A 92 -0.98 -16.85 2.46
CA PRO A 92 -1.47 -15.66 3.15
C PRO A 92 -1.51 -14.47 2.20
N ALA A 93 -2.51 -13.60 2.37
CA ALA A 93 -2.50 -12.31 1.69
C ALA A 93 -1.32 -11.48 2.23
N LEU A 94 -0.52 -10.93 1.33
CA LEU A 94 0.68 -10.18 1.67
C LEU A 94 0.51 -8.71 1.31
N ILE A 95 1.20 -7.86 2.05
CA ILE A 95 1.45 -6.48 1.67
C ILE A 95 2.93 -6.33 1.38
N ILE A 96 3.27 -5.77 0.22
CA ILE A 96 4.64 -5.49 -0.17
C ILE A 96 4.81 -3.97 -0.23
N THR A 97 5.81 -3.46 0.47
CA THR A 97 6.07 -2.02 0.59
C THR A 97 7.51 -1.70 0.28
N GLY A 98 7.75 -0.52 -0.30
CA GLY A 98 9.06 0.03 -0.62
C GLY A 98 9.19 1.43 -0.04
N ALA A 99 10.34 1.72 0.57
CA ALA A 99 10.59 2.98 1.25
C ALA A 99 11.94 3.60 0.88
N ASP A 100 12.10 4.88 1.23
CA ASP A 100 13.34 5.66 1.05
C ASP A 100 14.51 5.12 1.87
N ASP A 101 14.26 4.23 2.83
CA ASP A 101 15.31 3.53 3.59
C ASP A 101 15.98 2.39 2.81
N CYS A 102 15.67 2.26 1.51
CA CYS A 102 16.22 1.26 0.60
C CYS A 102 15.74 -0.19 0.85
N PHE A 103 14.82 -0.40 1.80
CA PHE A 103 14.27 -1.73 2.06
C PHE A 103 12.93 -1.95 1.39
N ILE A 104 12.74 -3.19 0.95
CA ILE A 104 11.41 -3.75 0.70
C ILE A 104 10.98 -4.48 1.97
N ARG A 105 9.72 -4.33 2.35
CA ARG A 105 9.13 -5.07 3.47
C ARG A 105 7.92 -5.84 2.99
N VAL A 106 7.85 -7.10 3.42
CA VAL A 106 6.74 -8.01 3.16
C VAL A 106 6.03 -8.25 4.49
N TRP A 107 4.73 -8.02 4.51
CA TRP A 107 3.90 -8.09 5.70
C TRP A 107 2.80 -9.14 5.52
N ASP A 108 2.48 -9.84 6.60
CA ASP A 108 1.25 -10.61 6.70
C ASP A 108 0.08 -9.62 6.80
N ARG A 109 -0.80 -9.60 5.80
CA ARG A 109 -1.93 -8.66 5.77
C ARG A 109 -2.88 -8.89 6.95
N SER A 110 -3.15 -10.15 7.30
CA SER A 110 -4.14 -10.53 8.31
C SER A 110 -3.63 -10.25 9.73
N LYS A 111 -2.35 -10.51 9.99
CA LYS A 111 -1.74 -10.33 11.31
C LYS A 111 -1.10 -8.97 11.50
N GLY A 112 -0.84 -8.23 10.43
CA GLY A 112 -0.10 -6.97 10.47
C GLY A 112 1.39 -7.16 10.77
N THR A 113 1.91 -8.39 10.74
CA THR A 113 3.28 -8.71 11.17
C THR A 113 4.26 -8.61 10.01
N LEU A 114 5.44 -8.05 10.27
CA LEU A 114 6.54 -8.04 9.31
C LEU A 114 7.07 -9.47 9.11
N LEU A 115 6.95 -10.01 7.91
CA LEU A 115 7.44 -11.34 7.56
C LEU A 115 8.87 -11.30 7.04
N ALA A 116 9.20 -10.31 6.22
CA ALA A 116 10.53 -10.17 5.65
C ALA A 116 10.92 -8.71 5.46
N ARG A 117 12.22 -8.44 5.63
CA ARG A 117 12.87 -7.17 5.31
C ARG A 117 14.01 -7.46 4.33
N LEU A 118 13.84 -7.00 3.10
CA LEU A 118 14.72 -7.33 1.99
C LEU A 118 15.60 -6.12 1.66
N GLN A 119 16.90 -6.25 1.93
CA GLN A 119 17.90 -5.23 1.60
C GLN A 119 18.61 -5.63 0.32
N SER A 120 18.42 -4.87 -0.73
CA SER A 120 19.08 -5.15 -2.01
C SER A 120 19.29 -3.89 -2.83
N HIS A 121 18.36 -2.94 -2.73
CA HIS A 121 18.51 -1.62 -3.32
C HIS A 121 19.49 -0.78 -2.50
N THR A 122 20.23 0.07 -3.19
CA THR A 122 21.17 1.03 -2.59
C THR A 122 20.61 2.45 -2.57
N ALA A 123 19.45 2.65 -3.20
CA ALA A 123 18.68 3.88 -3.17
C ALA A 123 17.23 3.61 -2.76
N GLY A 124 16.46 4.68 -2.52
CA GLY A 124 15.06 4.58 -2.09
C GLY A 124 14.21 3.78 -3.07
N VAL A 125 13.45 2.82 -2.56
CA VAL A 125 12.61 1.94 -3.39
C VAL A 125 11.42 2.75 -3.90
N SER A 126 11.41 3.08 -5.18
CA SER A 126 10.50 4.04 -5.78
C SER A 126 9.23 3.39 -6.36
N SER A 127 9.28 2.11 -6.71
CA SER A 127 8.14 1.40 -7.30
C SER A 127 8.18 -0.10 -7.02
N ILE A 128 6.99 -0.71 -6.95
CA ILE A 128 6.79 -2.15 -6.84
C ILE A 128 5.70 -2.55 -7.82
N ALA A 129 5.94 -3.63 -8.58
CA ALA A 129 4.97 -4.22 -9.48
C ALA A 129 4.80 -5.71 -9.16
N LEU A 130 3.57 -6.17 -9.09
CA LEU A 130 3.27 -7.59 -8.93
C LEU A 130 3.33 -8.29 -10.29
N GLY A 131 3.89 -9.49 -10.30
CA GLY A 131 3.94 -10.37 -11.46
C GLY A 131 3.17 -11.66 -11.21
N GLU A 132 3.09 -12.50 -12.24
CA GLU A 132 2.46 -13.80 -12.11
C GLU A 132 3.33 -14.80 -11.34
N GLY A 133 2.65 -15.75 -10.69
CA GLY A 133 3.30 -16.92 -10.09
C GLY A 133 4.13 -16.62 -8.85
N GLY A 134 3.69 -15.66 -8.00
CA GLY A 134 4.42 -15.32 -6.78
C GLY A 134 5.61 -14.40 -7.02
N LYS A 135 5.70 -13.80 -8.21
CA LYS A 135 6.76 -12.85 -8.54
C LYS A 135 6.35 -11.44 -8.20
N PHE A 136 7.32 -10.63 -7.81
CA PHE A 136 7.19 -9.19 -7.86
C PHE A 136 8.50 -8.56 -8.30
N TYR A 137 8.43 -7.31 -8.70
CA TYR A 137 9.54 -6.51 -9.15
C TYR A 137 9.60 -5.24 -8.32
N SER A 138 10.81 -4.76 -8.06
CA SER A 138 11.02 -3.49 -7.39
C SER A 138 12.05 -2.66 -8.12
N ALA A 139 11.81 -1.35 -8.18
CA ALA A 139 12.74 -0.37 -8.72
C ALA A 139 13.19 0.60 -7.63
N ASP A 140 14.41 1.10 -7.71
CA ASP A 140 14.91 2.17 -6.87
C ASP A 140 15.18 3.47 -7.65
N SER A 141 15.43 4.56 -6.92
CA SER A 141 15.69 5.87 -7.51
C SER A 141 17.06 5.98 -8.22
N SER A 142 17.91 4.96 -8.16
CA SER A 142 19.13 4.88 -8.96
C SER A 142 18.90 4.25 -10.34
N GLY A 143 17.69 3.73 -10.59
CA GLY A 143 17.33 3.03 -11.82
C GLY A 143 17.53 1.52 -11.76
N ALA A 144 17.93 0.96 -10.61
CA ALA A 144 18.08 -0.48 -10.46
C ALA A 144 16.71 -1.16 -10.38
N ILE A 145 16.53 -2.25 -11.13
CA ILE A 145 15.34 -3.11 -11.07
C ILE A 145 15.74 -4.48 -10.56
N ARG A 146 14.95 -5.03 -9.63
CA ARG A 146 15.17 -6.35 -9.04
C ARG A 146 13.91 -7.18 -9.16
N SER A 147 14.10 -8.48 -9.40
CA SER A 147 13.03 -9.48 -9.44
C SER A 147 13.08 -10.36 -8.20
N TRP A 148 11.90 -10.75 -7.73
CA TRP A 148 11.70 -11.54 -6.53
C TRP A 148 10.74 -12.67 -6.87
N LEU A 149 11.00 -13.85 -6.34
CA LEU A 149 10.17 -15.03 -6.52
C LEU A 149 10.11 -15.77 -5.19
N ASP A 150 8.90 -16.11 -4.76
CA ASP A 150 8.68 -17.08 -3.70
C ASP A 150 9.08 -18.48 -4.24
N ARG A 151 10.06 -19.12 -3.60
CA ARG A 151 10.58 -20.44 -4.00
C ARG A 151 9.97 -21.54 -3.15
#